data_AF-A0A536M0D3-F1
#
_entry.id   AF-A0A536M0D3-F1
#
_cell.length_a   1.000
_cell.length_b   1.000
_cell.length_c   1.000
_cell.angle_alpha   90.00
_cell.angle_beta   90.00
_cell.angle_gamma   90.00
#
_symmetry.space_group_name_H-M   'P 1'
#
loop_
_entity.id
_entity.type
_entity.pdbx_description
1 polymer ?
#
loop_
_entity_poly.entity_id
_entity_poly.type
_entity_poly.pdbx_seq_one_letter_code
_entity_poly.pdbx_strand_id
1 'polypeptide(L)'
;MDPPRAGRGGGLTQREETQLSTTASTTETNLALAREYVDRVFNAHQPELAAEYFTPNVKWHGGTLGTIEGPDDVVVLLQGFIGGLPDLNAVEQDAFAQGDFVAMR
;
A
#
# COMPACT_ATOMS: atom_id res chain seq x y z
N MET A 1 -36.01 14.80 -48.71
CA MET A 1 -36.03 13.53 -47.94
C MET A 1 -34.59 13.24 -47.57
N ASP A 2 -34.14 13.77 -46.43
CA ASP A 2 -32.82 13.50 -45.85
C ASP A 2 -32.85 12.16 -45.09
N PRO A 3 -31.80 11.33 -45.14
CA PRO A 3 -31.65 10.19 -44.25
C PRO A 3 -31.12 10.64 -42.87
N PRO A 4 -31.49 9.94 -41.77
CA PRO A 4 -30.95 10.25 -40.45
C PRO A 4 -29.52 9.71 -40.33
N ARG A 5 -28.58 10.56 -39.89
CA ARG A 5 -27.23 10.14 -39.49
C ARG A 5 -27.29 9.47 -38.11
N ALA A 6 -27.08 8.16 -38.09
CA ALA A 6 -26.69 7.43 -36.88
C ALA A 6 -25.19 7.64 -36.65
N GLY A 7 -24.80 8.07 -35.44
CA GLY A 7 -23.40 8.15 -35.07
C GLY A 7 -23.13 8.87 -33.77
N ARG A 8 -23.23 8.15 -32.64
CA ARG A 8 -22.37 8.32 -31.45
C ARG A 8 -22.71 7.25 -30.40
N GLY A 9 -21.93 6.17 -30.37
CA GLY A 9 -22.04 5.08 -29.39
C GLY A 9 -20.70 4.53 -28.92
N GLY A 10 -19.62 5.31 -28.95
CA GLY A 10 -18.25 4.82 -28.64
C GLY A 10 -17.60 5.40 -27.37
N GLY A 11 -18.33 6.14 -26.53
CA GLY A 11 -17.74 6.91 -25.43
C GLY A 11 -17.68 6.24 -24.05
N LEU A 12 -18.39 5.11 -23.86
CA LEU A 12 -18.51 4.46 -22.55
C LEU A 12 -17.37 3.44 -22.31
N THR A 13 -17.04 2.62 -23.31
CA THR A 13 -16.04 1.55 -23.19
C THR A 13 -14.62 2.08 -22.91
N GLN A 14 -14.23 3.19 -23.56
CA GLN A 14 -12.88 3.74 -23.45
C GLN A 14 -12.60 4.40 -22.08
N ARG A 15 -13.64 4.93 -21.41
CA ARG A 15 -13.52 5.52 -20.06
C ARG A 15 -13.41 4.45 -18.99
N GLU A 16 -14.16 3.36 -19.13
CA GLU A 16 -14.10 2.20 -18.24
C GLU A 16 -12.73 1.50 -18.35
N GLU A 17 -12.23 1.28 -19.57
CA GLU A 17 -10.90 0.72 -19.81
C GLU A 17 -9.77 1.60 -19.23
N THR A 18 -9.88 2.93 -19.36
CA THR A 18 -8.88 3.86 -18.82
C THR A 18 -8.92 3.91 -17.28
N GLN A 19 -10.11 3.87 -16.67
CA GLN A 19 -10.25 3.83 -15.21
C GLN A 19 -9.77 2.49 -14.64
N LEU A 20 -10.14 1.36 -15.23
CA LEU A 20 -9.68 0.03 -14.81
C LEU A 20 -8.16 -0.09 -14.91
N SER A 21 -7.56 0.41 -15.99
CA SER A 21 -6.10 0.41 -16.17
C SER A 21 -5.39 1.30 -15.14
N THR A 22 -5.96 2.47 -14.82
CA THR A 22 -5.39 3.38 -13.81
C THR A 22 -5.50 2.76 -12.41
N THR A 23 -6.66 2.21 -12.03
CA THR A 23 -6.85 1.59 -10.72
C THR A 23 -5.98 0.34 -10.56
N ALA A 24 -5.86 -0.50 -11.59
CA ALA A 24 -4.95 -1.64 -11.58
C ALA A 24 -3.49 -1.19 -11.37
N SER A 25 -3.06 -0.14 -12.08
CA SER A 25 -1.71 0.42 -11.90
C SER A 25 -1.45 0.99 -10.51
N THR A 26 -2.46 1.63 -9.88
CA THR A 26 -2.35 2.11 -8.49
C THR A 26 -2.26 0.95 -7.51
N THR A 27 -3.08 -0.08 -7.69
CA THR A 27 -3.08 -1.28 -6.82
C THR A 27 -1.75 -2.03 -6.89
N GLU A 28 -1.18 -2.22 -8.08
CA GLU A 28 0.15 -2.81 -8.26
C GLU A 28 1.26 -1.96 -7.61
N THR A 29 1.17 -0.64 -7.76
CA THR A 29 2.11 0.31 -7.15
C THR A 29 2.05 0.25 -5.62
N ASN A 30 0.85 0.25 -5.04
CA ASN A 30 0.65 0.16 -3.59
C ASN A 30 1.20 -1.15 -3.03
N LEU A 31 0.97 -2.26 -3.73
CA LEU A 31 1.49 -3.56 -3.36
C LEU A 31 3.03 -3.60 -3.40
N ALA A 32 3.63 -2.99 -4.43
CA ALA A 32 5.09 -2.88 -4.53
C ALA A 32 5.68 -2.06 -3.38
N LEU A 33 5.05 -0.94 -3.00
CA LEU A 33 5.48 -0.11 -1.87
C LEU A 33 5.42 -0.89 -0.54
N ALA A 34 4.35 -1.67 -0.32
CA ALA A 34 4.22 -2.48 0.89
C ALA A 34 5.29 -3.57 0.99
N ARG A 35 5.62 -4.23 -0.13
CA ARG A 35 6.72 -5.22 -0.20
C ARG A 35 8.07 -4.58 0.08
N GLU A 36 8.33 -3.43 -0.53
CA GLU A 36 9.57 -2.68 -0.30
C GLU A 36 9.70 -2.27 1.18
N TYR A 37 8.61 -1.84 1.81
CA TYR A 37 8.57 -1.52 3.23
C TYR A 37 8.94 -2.73 4.10
N VAL A 38 8.36 -3.91 3.84
CA VAL A 38 8.71 -5.15 4.55
C VAL A 38 10.20 -5.47 4.37
N ASP A 39 10.71 -5.40 3.15
CA ASP A 39 12.10 -5.74 2.87
C ASP A 39 13.09 -4.76 3.51
N ARG A 40 12.87 -3.45 3.37
CA ARG A 40 13.80 -2.43 3.86
C ARG A 40 13.70 -2.25 5.38
N VAL A 41 12.50 -2.25 5.94
CA VAL A 41 12.30 -1.96 7.36
C VAL A 41 12.47 -3.22 8.21
N PHE A 42 11.77 -4.31 7.86
CA PHE A 42 11.79 -5.53 8.67
C PHE A 42 12.96 -6.44 8.31
N ASN A 43 13.09 -6.87 7.04
CA ASN A 43 14.08 -7.88 6.66
C ASN A 43 15.51 -7.34 6.64
N ALA A 44 15.72 -6.08 6.24
CA ALA A 44 17.01 -5.41 6.30
C ALA A 44 17.29 -4.76 7.67
N HIS A 45 16.39 -4.89 8.64
CA HIS A 45 16.53 -4.43 10.02
C HIS A 45 16.86 -2.92 10.13
N GLN A 46 16.20 -2.08 9.33
CA GLN A 46 16.38 -0.61 9.33
C GLN A 46 15.07 0.09 9.75
N PRO A 47 14.70 0.04 11.04
CA PRO A 47 13.43 0.60 11.55
C PRO A 47 13.28 2.11 11.29
N GLU A 48 14.37 2.86 11.21
CA GLU A 48 14.39 4.30 10.93
C GLU A 48 13.83 4.66 9.55
N LEU A 49 13.92 3.75 8.57
CA LEU A 49 13.37 3.97 7.24
C LEU A 49 11.84 3.99 7.22
N ALA A 50 11.17 3.51 8.28
CA ALA A 50 9.71 3.49 8.33
C ALA A 50 9.08 4.89 8.17
N ALA A 51 9.76 5.94 8.62
CA ALA A 51 9.28 7.31 8.46
C ALA A 51 9.18 7.77 6.99
N GLU A 52 9.91 7.13 6.06
CA GLU A 52 9.81 7.42 4.62
C GLU A 52 8.48 6.95 4.01
N TYR A 53 7.81 5.97 4.66
CA TYR A 53 6.59 5.33 4.16
C TYR A 53 5.31 5.91 4.77
N PHE A 54 5.41 6.69 5.84
CA PHE A 54 4.26 7.17 6.60
C PHE A 54 4.02 8.66 6.44
N THR A 55 2.76 9.04 6.27
CA THR A 55 2.35 10.45 6.34
C THR A 55 2.41 10.95 7.79
N PRO A 56 2.51 12.27 8.02
CA PRO A 56 2.59 12.84 9.38
C PRO A 56 1.41 12.47 10.30
N ASN A 57 0.26 12.11 9.72
CA ASN A 57 -0.96 11.73 10.44
C ASN A 57 -1.19 10.20 10.49
N VAL A 58 -0.16 9.39 10.29
CA VAL A 58 -0.24 7.93 10.38
C VAL A 58 -0.83 7.49 11.73
N LYS A 59 -1.63 6.43 11.69
CA LYS A 59 -2.07 5.69 12.88
C LYS A 59 -1.69 4.23 12.73
N TRP A 60 -0.91 3.72 13.66
CA TRP A 60 -0.59 2.30 13.75
C TRP A 60 -1.44 1.66 14.85
N HIS A 61 -2.13 0.57 14.52
CA HIS A 61 -3.06 -0.12 15.43
C HIS A 61 -2.49 -1.48 15.84
N GLY A 62 -2.03 -1.59 17.09
CA GLY A 62 -1.36 -2.79 17.62
C GLY A 62 -2.24 -3.73 18.43
N GLY A 63 -3.56 -3.62 18.33
CA GLY A 63 -4.49 -4.37 19.17
C GLY A 63 -4.31 -4.03 20.65
N THR A 64 -3.76 -4.95 21.44
CA THR A 64 -3.55 -4.76 22.90
C THR A 64 -2.53 -3.67 23.22
N LEU A 65 -1.65 -3.32 22.28
CA LEU A 65 -0.70 -2.22 22.41
C LEU A 65 -1.33 -0.83 22.19
N GLY A 66 -2.61 -0.78 21.80
CA GLY A 66 -3.33 0.46 21.54
C GLY A 66 -3.02 1.05 20.16
N THR A 67 -3.15 2.37 20.06
CA THR A 67 -2.90 3.14 18.84
C THR A 67 -1.70 4.05 19.03
N ILE A 68 -0.78 4.02 18.08
CA ILE A 68 0.38 4.91 17.99
C ILE A 68 0.13 5.90 16.87
N GLU A 69 0.41 7.18 17.10
CA GLU A 69 0.14 8.25 16.13
C GLU A 69 1.44 8.99 15.77
N GLY A 70 1.68 9.18 14.48
CA GLY A 70 2.86 9.89 13.98
C GLY A 70 4.04 8.97 13.64
N PRO A 71 4.85 9.34 12.62
CA PRO A 71 5.91 8.48 12.09
C PRO A 71 7.04 8.22 13.10
N ASP A 72 7.41 9.22 13.91
CA ASP A 72 8.49 9.09 14.89
C ASP A 72 8.16 8.04 15.97
N ASP A 73 6.93 8.02 16.47
CA ASP A 73 6.51 7.05 17.48
C ASP A 73 6.39 5.63 16.88
N VAL A 74 6.03 5.51 15.60
CA VAL A 74 6.06 4.23 14.88
C VAL A 74 7.51 3.73 14.73
N VAL A 75 8.47 4.61 14.42
CA VAL A 75 9.90 4.23 14.36
C VAL A 75 10.37 3.70 15.72
N VAL A 76 10.03 4.37 16.83
CA VAL A 76 10.40 3.93 18.18
C VAL A 76 9.84 2.53 18.50
N LEU A 77 8.58 2.28 18.13
CA LEU A 77 7.98 0.95 18.26
C LEU A 77 8.77 -0.10 17.47
N LEU A 78 9.07 0.18 16.20
CA LEU A 78 9.74 -0.77 15.31
C LEU A 78 11.19 -1.04 15.76
N GLN A 79 11.89 -0.04 16.29
CA GLN A 79 13.20 -0.21 16.92
C GLN A 79 13.15 -1.23 18.06
N GLY A 80 12.15 -1.14 18.93
CA GLY A 80 11.95 -2.09 20.02
C GLY A 80 11.59 -3.49 19.51
N PHE A 81 10.69 -3.58 18.53
CA PHE A 81 10.23 -4.86 17.98
C PHE A 81 11.34 -5.60 17.23
N ILE A 82 11.98 -4.94 16.27
CA ILE A 82 13.06 -5.51 15.44
C ILE A 82 14.29 -5.78 16.30
N GLY A 83 14.64 -4.88 17.22
CA GLY A 83 15.75 -5.07 18.15
C GLY A 83 15.57 -6.28 19.09
N GLY A 84 14.32 -6.68 19.36
CA GLY A 84 14.00 -7.87 20.13
C GLY A 84 14.09 -9.19 19.34
N LEU A 85 14.17 -9.12 18.01
CA LEU A 85 14.14 -10.27 17.10
C LEU A 85 15.28 -10.15 16.06
N PRO A 86 16.54 -10.45 16.45
CA PRO A 86 17.71 -10.20 15.60
C PRO A 86 17.79 -11.07 14.33
N ASP A 87 17.06 -12.19 14.30
CA ASP A 87 16.98 -13.10 13.16
C ASP A 87 15.63 -12.97 12.42
N LEU A 88 14.96 -11.82 12.57
CA LEU A 88 13.66 -11.59 11.96
C LEU A 88 13.75 -11.69 10.44
N ASN A 89 12.88 -12.49 9.84
CA ASN A 89 12.70 -12.55 8.40
C ASN A 89 11.21 -12.77 8.09
N ALA A 90 10.54 -11.72 7.64
CA ALA A 90 9.17 -11.77 7.16
C ALA A 90 9.13 -12.36 5.76
N VAL A 91 8.44 -13.49 5.62
CA VAL A 91 8.24 -14.19 4.35
C VAL A 91 6.79 -14.03 3.93
N GLU A 92 6.55 -13.29 2.84
CA GLU A 92 5.22 -13.14 2.25
C GLU A 92 4.64 -14.51 1.85
N GLN A 93 3.45 -14.81 2.35
CA GLN A 93 2.66 -15.99 1.99
C GLN A 93 1.56 -15.65 0.99
N ASP A 94 0.90 -14.51 1.19
CA ASP A 94 -0.13 -13.98 0.32
C ASP A 94 -0.17 -12.46 0.46
N ALA A 95 -0.49 -11.77 -0.64
CA ALA A 95 -0.66 -10.34 -0.62
C ALA A 95 -1.61 -9.90 -1.73
N PHE A 96 -2.55 -9.03 -1.37
CA PHE A 96 -3.49 -8.45 -2.31
C PHE A 96 -3.69 -6.98 -2.00
N ALA A 97 -4.11 -6.25 -3.01
CA ALA A 97 -4.45 -4.85 -2.89
C ALA A 97 -5.81 -4.57 -3.55
N GLN A 98 -6.55 -3.63 -2.98
CA GLN A 98 -7.84 -3.20 -3.47
C GLN A 98 -7.97 -1.69 -3.26
N GLY A 99 -7.93 -0.92 -4.36
CA GLY A 99 -7.83 0.53 -4.28
C GLY A 99 -6.55 0.92 -3.53
N ASP A 100 -6.70 1.64 -2.43
CA ASP A 100 -5.59 2.12 -1.58
C ASP A 100 -5.29 1.19 -0.39
N PHE A 101 -5.99 0.06 -0.27
CA PHE A 101 -5.77 -0.91 0.80
C PHE A 101 -4.86 -2.03 0.32
N VAL A 102 -3.87 -2.37 1.15
CA VAL A 102 -2.99 -3.53 0.97
C VAL A 102 -3.12 -4.42 2.19
N ALA A 103 -3.25 -5.72 1.97
CA ALA A 103 -3.19 -6.73 3.01
C ALA A 103 -2.12 -7.76 2.66
N MET A 104 -1.33 -8.16 3.67
CA MET A 104 -0.23 -9.11 3.54
C MET A 104 -0.33 -10.16 4.66
N ARG A 105 0.09 -11.38 4.38
CA ARG A 105 0.16 -12.49 5.34
C ARG A 105 1.53 -13.15 5.31
#